data_AF-A0A9E0IQT1-F1
#
_entry.id   AF-A0A9E0IQT1-F1
#
_cell.length_a   1.000
_cell.length_b   1.000
_cell.length_c   1.000
_cell.angle_alpha   90.00
_cell.angle_beta   90.00
_cell.angle_gamma   90.00
#
_symmetry.space_group_name_H-M   'P 1'
#
loop_
_entity.id
_entity.type
_entity.pdbx_description
1 polymer ?
#
loop_
_entity_poly.entity_id
_entity_poly.type
_entity_poly.pdbx_seq_one_letter_code
_entity_poly.pdbx_strand_id
1 'polypeptide(L)'
;MHLLSAAVLTLAALTACRDRTSDAPAPKPPEPPASVVSAGIDAGPTATSIAPLPAPKPPARIPVAFVLTPGAEVVDFAGPWGVFEYVLVDGYDQSVFQLYTVAERAEPFRLSGGLTVVPDYTFASAPPPKIVVVPAQEGEASAAEIAWLRRTAPGTDLTMSVCNGAFVLGQAGLLDGKAATSHHNAYALFEATFPEVTLRRGARFVDADGISTAGGLTSGIDLALHVVERYFGRAVAEQTATLLEYQGQGWKDSASNAAFAAKPVSTPDRPICPVCEMPVDQDTALHGTFHGHEYAFCSASCKAAFDKAPERFAQEASPAAPGAPDPSGQGTVAPSRQP
;
A
#
# COMPACT_ATOMS: atom_id res chain seq x y z
N MET A 1 -2.74 0.28 -25.61
CA MET A 1 -4.14 0.70 -25.33
C MET A 1 -4.99 -0.34 -24.62
N HIS A 2 -4.70 -1.66 -24.69
CA HIS A 2 -5.49 -2.67 -23.94
C HIS A 2 -5.11 -2.87 -22.46
N LEU A 3 -3.87 -2.52 -22.07
CA LEU A 3 -3.40 -2.61 -20.68
C LEU A 3 -4.07 -1.58 -19.74
N LEU A 4 -4.47 -0.41 -20.25
CA LEU A 4 -5.08 0.68 -19.48
C LEU A 4 -6.58 0.51 -19.22
N SER A 5 -7.28 -0.45 -19.83
CA SER A 5 -8.70 -0.64 -19.56
C SER A 5 -8.96 -1.54 -18.34
N ALA A 6 -7.96 -2.31 -17.91
CA ALA A 6 -8.10 -3.29 -16.83
C ALA A 6 -7.92 -2.69 -15.43
N ALA A 7 -7.11 -1.63 -15.26
CA ALA A 7 -6.89 -1.01 -13.96
C ALA A 7 -8.12 -0.20 -13.47
N VAL A 8 -8.90 0.42 -14.36
CA VAL A 8 -10.15 1.16 -14.06
C VAL A 8 -11.16 0.31 -13.26
N LEU A 9 -11.42 -0.92 -13.71
CA LEU A 9 -12.40 -1.80 -13.05
C LEU A 9 -11.90 -2.31 -11.70
N THR A 10 -10.57 -2.35 -11.50
CA THR A 10 -9.97 -3.05 -10.38
C THR A 10 -9.68 -2.14 -9.19
N LEU A 11 -9.44 -0.84 -9.40
CA LEU A 11 -9.40 0.13 -8.29
C LEU A 11 -10.79 0.37 -7.70
N ALA A 12 -11.84 0.38 -8.54
CA ALA A 12 -13.24 0.35 -8.09
C ALA A 12 -13.56 -0.91 -7.26
N ALA A 13 -12.80 -2.00 -7.43
CA ALA A 13 -12.97 -3.22 -6.64
C ALA A 13 -12.52 -3.09 -5.19
N LEU A 14 -11.46 -2.33 -4.95
CA LEU A 14 -10.94 -2.06 -3.62
C LEU A 14 -11.85 -1.08 -2.86
N THR A 15 -12.40 -0.07 -3.53
CA THR A 15 -13.40 0.84 -2.94
C THR A 15 -14.69 0.11 -2.59
N ALA A 16 -15.20 -0.75 -3.48
CA ALA A 16 -16.45 -1.48 -3.24
C ALA A 16 -16.38 -2.57 -2.14
N CYS A 17 -15.20 -3.16 -1.84
CA CYS A 17 -15.06 -4.06 -0.68
C CYS A 17 -14.97 -3.27 0.66
N ARG A 18 -14.75 -1.94 0.63
CA ARG A 18 -14.81 -1.07 1.83
C ARG A 18 -16.24 -0.77 2.28
N ASP A 19 -17.19 -0.63 1.34
CA ASP A 19 -18.59 -0.33 1.63
C ASP A 19 -19.43 -1.53 2.09
N ARG A 20 -18.89 -2.76 2.04
CA ARG A 20 -19.60 -4.00 2.42
C ARG A 20 -19.28 -4.54 3.81
N THR A 21 -18.48 -3.85 4.62
CA THR A 21 -18.34 -4.22 6.04
C THR A 21 -19.59 -3.80 6.80
N SER A 22 -20.70 -4.53 6.62
CA SER A 22 -21.91 -4.43 7.45
C SER A 22 -21.86 -5.47 8.58
N ASP A 23 -21.97 -4.98 9.82
CA ASP A 23 -22.51 -5.63 11.04
C ASP A 23 -22.02 -7.02 11.51
N ALA A 24 -21.02 -7.65 10.88
CA ALA A 24 -20.37 -8.81 11.49
C ALA A 24 -19.39 -8.37 12.60
N PRO A 25 -19.46 -8.92 13.82
CA PRO A 25 -18.46 -8.64 14.85
C PRO A 25 -17.09 -9.06 14.34
N ALA A 26 -16.09 -8.19 14.51
CA ALA A 26 -14.70 -8.50 14.18
C ALA A 26 -14.32 -9.85 14.84
N PRO A 27 -13.72 -10.80 14.11
CA PRO A 27 -13.25 -12.04 14.71
C PRO A 27 -12.30 -11.69 15.85
N LYS A 28 -12.51 -12.33 17.00
CA LYS A 28 -11.66 -12.14 18.18
C LYS A 28 -10.21 -12.37 17.76
N PRO A 29 -9.26 -11.45 18.08
CA PRO A 29 -7.87 -11.65 17.75
C PRO A 29 -7.41 -13.00 18.34
N PRO A 30 -6.64 -13.81 17.59
CA PRO A 30 -6.09 -15.03 18.13
C PRO A 30 -5.29 -14.69 19.39
N GLU A 31 -5.40 -15.52 20.42
CA GLU A 31 -4.56 -15.39 21.60
C GLU A 31 -3.08 -15.38 21.17
N PRO A 32 -2.25 -14.50 21.74
CA PRO A 32 -0.84 -14.47 21.40
C PRO A 32 -0.25 -15.86 21.71
N PRO A 33 0.45 -16.50 20.76
CA PRO A 33 1.09 -17.77 21.06
C PRO A 33 2.09 -17.57 22.20
N ALA A 34 2.06 -18.48 23.17
CA ALA A 34 3.07 -18.55 24.23
C ALA A 34 4.46 -18.57 23.59
N SER A 35 5.25 -17.54 23.89
CA SER A 35 6.68 -17.37 23.58
C SER A 35 7.23 -18.36 22.56
N VAL A 36 7.00 -18.09 21.27
CA VAL A 36 7.71 -18.81 20.22
C VAL A 36 9.12 -18.24 20.21
N VAL A 37 10.06 -19.07 20.62
CA VAL A 37 11.50 -18.81 20.53
C VAL A 37 11.79 -18.40 19.09
N SER A 38 12.33 -17.20 18.92
CA SER A 38 12.68 -16.61 17.65
C SER A 38 13.68 -17.51 16.91
N ALA A 39 13.18 -18.32 15.98
CA ALA A 39 14.00 -18.87 14.92
C ALA A 39 14.42 -17.69 14.05
N GLY A 40 15.71 -17.38 14.08
CA GLY A 40 16.31 -16.20 13.46
C GLY A 40 15.89 -16.06 12.00
N ILE A 41 15.22 -14.95 11.72
CA ILE A 41 15.25 -14.36 10.38
C ILE A 41 16.68 -13.85 10.23
N ASP A 42 17.39 -14.31 9.19
CA ASP A 42 18.73 -13.83 8.86
C ASP A 42 18.70 -12.30 8.80
N ALA A 43 19.28 -11.67 9.83
CA ALA A 43 19.52 -10.24 9.87
C ALA A 43 20.71 -9.96 8.97
N GLY A 44 20.46 -9.73 7.69
CA GLY A 44 21.45 -9.21 6.75
C GLY A 44 20.86 -8.12 5.86
N PRO A 45 21.64 -7.09 5.48
CA PRO A 45 22.60 -6.33 6.28
C PRO A 45 21.89 -5.21 7.08
N THR A 46 22.58 -4.70 8.10
CA THR A 46 22.37 -3.40 8.76
C THR A 46 21.66 -2.36 7.89
N ALA A 47 20.67 -1.68 8.48
CA ALA A 47 19.97 -0.52 7.93
C ALA A 47 20.87 0.27 6.97
N THR A 48 20.63 0.09 5.67
CA THR A 48 21.29 0.90 4.65
C THR A 48 21.02 2.34 5.01
N SER A 49 22.07 3.10 5.34
CA SER A 49 21.98 4.52 5.62
C SER A 49 21.33 5.20 4.43
N ILE A 50 20.06 5.58 4.58
CA ILE A 50 19.34 6.31 3.55
C ILE A 50 19.89 7.73 3.52
N ALA A 51 20.22 8.21 2.32
CA ALA A 51 20.85 9.51 2.15
C ALA A 51 19.96 10.65 2.71
N PRO A 52 20.55 11.61 3.46
CA PRO A 52 19.85 12.81 3.89
C PRO A 52 19.29 13.61 2.70
N LEU A 53 18.16 14.28 2.93
CA LEU A 53 17.57 15.22 1.98
C LEU A 53 18.14 16.63 2.20
N PRO A 54 18.20 17.48 1.16
CA PRO A 54 18.85 18.77 1.26
C PRO A 54 18.00 19.79 2.04
N ALA A 55 18.30 19.97 3.32
CA ALA A 55 17.66 21.00 4.14
C ALA A 55 18.01 22.42 3.65
N PRO A 56 17.01 23.28 3.37
CA PRO A 56 17.27 24.67 3.03
C PRO A 56 17.73 25.47 4.24
N LYS A 57 18.34 26.63 3.98
CA LYS A 57 18.62 27.64 5.02
C LYS A 57 17.49 28.66 5.09
N PRO A 58 17.16 29.21 6.27
CA PRO A 58 16.22 30.32 6.38
C PRO A 58 16.62 31.50 5.47
N PRO A 59 15.65 32.19 4.84
CA PRO A 59 14.21 32.03 4.97
C PRO A 59 13.57 31.06 3.95
N ALA A 60 14.37 30.29 3.19
CA ALA A 60 13.84 29.41 2.15
C ALA A 60 13.06 28.23 2.76
N ARG A 61 11.87 27.94 2.22
CA ARG A 61 10.96 26.87 2.67
C ARG A 61 10.90 25.72 1.66
N ILE A 62 10.41 24.56 2.09
CA ILE A 62 10.26 23.34 1.27
C ILE A 62 8.82 23.28 0.74
N PRO A 63 8.55 23.54 -0.55
CA PRO A 63 7.20 23.46 -1.08
C PRO A 63 6.74 22.00 -1.21
N VAL A 64 5.58 21.68 -0.64
CA VAL A 64 4.99 20.32 -0.64
C VAL A 64 3.66 20.35 -1.38
N ALA A 65 3.59 19.67 -2.52
CA ALA A 65 2.38 19.51 -3.30
C ALA A 65 1.60 18.26 -2.86
N PHE A 66 0.35 18.44 -2.45
CA PHE A 66 -0.60 17.35 -2.21
C PHE A 66 -1.50 17.18 -3.43
N VAL A 67 -1.36 16.06 -4.14
CA VAL A 67 -2.14 15.78 -5.36
C VAL A 67 -3.51 15.26 -4.96
N LEU A 68 -4.55 16.06 -5.18
CA LEU A 68 -5.91 15.71 -4.79
C LEU A 68 -6.81 15.58 -6.02
N THR A 69 -7.59 14.51 -6.05
CA THR A 69 -8.61 14.24 -7.07
C THR A 69 -9.95 13.90 -6.40
N PRO A 70 -11.08 13.97 -7.14
CA PRO A 70 -12.36 13.52 -6.60
C PRO A 70 -12.26 12.10 -6.03
N GLY A 71 -12.78 11.91 -4.82
CA GLY A 71 -12.73 10.63 -4.11
C GLY A 71 -11.39 10.30 -3.44
N ALA A 72 -10.38 11.18 -3.50
CA ALA A 72 -9.10 10.92 -2.83
C ALA A 72 -9.27 10.70 -1.32
N GLU A 73 -8.47 9.80 -0.76
CA GLU A 73 -8.62 9.34 0.62
C GLU A 73 -8.15 10.42 1.61
N VAL A 74 -9.04 10.83 2.51
CA VAL A 74 -8.78 11.99 3.38
C VAL A 74 -7.56 11.80 4.28
N VAL A 75 -7.45 10.66 4.95
CA VAL A 75 -6.34 10.41 5.89
C VAL A 75 -4.98 10.30 5.19
N ASP A 76 -4.96 9.86 3.93
CA ASP A 76 -3.72 9.65 3.19
C ASP A 76 -2.98 10.95 2.88
N PHE A 77 -3.71 12.06 2.74
CA PHE A 77 -3.10 13.39 2.59
C PHE A 77 -3.07 14.15 3.93
N ALA A 78 -4.13 14.07 4.73
CA ALA A 78 -4.25 14.82 5.98
C ALA A 78 -3.24 14.37 7.04
N GLY A 79 -2.89 13.08 7.09
CA GLY A 79 -1.86 12.56 8.00
C GLY A 79 -0.49 13.18 7.73
N PRO A 80 0.09 13.01 6.53
CA PRO A 80 1.32 13.68 6.14
C PRO A 80 1.25 15.21 6.24
N TRP A 81 0.10 15.82 5.90
CA TRP A 81 -0.11 17.26 6.05
C TRP A 81 0.11 17.70 7.50
N GLY A 82 -0.55 17.06 8.45
CA GLY A 82 -0.37 17.34 9.88
C GLY A 82 1.06 17.14 10.33
N VAL A 83 1.77 16.12 9.84
CA VAL A 83 3.19 15.96 10.17
C VAL A 83 4.00 17.16 9.71
N PHE A 84 3.91 17.53 8.43
CA PHE A 84 4.71 18.62 7.90
C PHE A 84 4.31 19.99 8.45
N GLU A 85 3.04 20.21 8.80
CA GLU A 85 2.53 21.46 9.37
C GLU A 85 3.16 21.80 10.73
N TYR A 86 3.46 20.78 11.54
CA TYR A 86 3.93 20.93 12.92
C TYR A 86 5.44 20.73 13.10
N VAL A 87 6.22 20.71 12.01
CA VAL A 87 7.69 20.63 12.10
C VAL A 87 8.27 21.95 12.58
N LEU A 88 9.04 21.91 13.66
CA LEU A 88 9.75 23.06 14.22
C LEU A 88 11.25 22.90 13.99
N VAL A 89 11.87 23.90 13.36
CA VAL A 89 13.32 23.95 13.09
C VAL A 89 13.83 25.35 13.42
N ASP A 90 14.98 25.44 14.08
CA ASP A 90 15.59 26.70 14.47
C ASP A 90 15.77 27.65 13.28
N GLY A 91 15.42 28.93 13.49
CA GLY A 91 15.52 29.97 12.47
C GLY A 91 14.28 30.13 11.57
N TYR A 92 13.22 29.34 11.80
CA TYR A 92 11.92 29.52 11.17
C TYR A 92 10.85 29.87 12.22
N ASP A 93 10.01 30.86 11.92
CA ASP A 93 8.89 31.26 12.79
C ASP A 93 7.65 30.36 12.64
N GLN A 94 7.63 29.54 11.60
CA GLN A 94 6.57 28.59 11.24
C GLN A 94 7.21 27.33 10.65
N SER A 95 6.43 26.31 10.32
CA SER A 95 7.02 25.13 9.67
C SER A 95 7.82 25.48 8.42
N VAL A 96 9.00 24.86 8.32
CA VAL A 96 9.87 24.93 7.15
C VAL A 96 9.21 24.39 5.88
N PHE A 97 8.20 23.53 6.02
CA PHE A 97 7.40 23.04 4.91
C PHE A 97 6.31 24.05 4.54
N GLN A 98 6.18 24.35 3.25
CA GLN A 98 5.14 25.18 2.67
C GLN A 98 4.15 24.28 1.93
N LEU A 99 3.02 23.97 2.58
CA LEU A 99 2.04 23.01 2.10
C LEU A 99 1.07 23.68 1.13
N TYR A 100 0.71 22.99 0.06
CA TYR A 100 -0.37 23.39 -0.84
C TYR A 100 -0.98 22.18 -1.53
N THR A 101 -2.24 22.35 -1.94
CA THR A 101 -2.98 21.35 -2.71
C THR A 101 -2.90 21.63 -4.21
N VAL A 102 -2.80 20.56 -5.00
CA VAL A 102 -2.82 20.63 -6.46
C VAL A 102 -3.82 19.63 -7.01
N ALA A 103 -4.63 20.05 -7.96
CA ALA A 103 -5.62 19.21 -8.62
C ALA A 103 -5.63 19.47 -10.14
N GLU A 104 -6.45 18.72 -10.87
CA GLU A 104 -6.61 18.96 -12.31
C GLU A 104 -7.35 20.28 -12.60
N ARG A 105 -8.32 20.63 -11.77
CA ARG A 105 -9.19 21.80 -11.94
C ARG A 105 -9.28 22.62 -10.66
N ALA A 106 -9.64 23.89 -10.77
CA ALA A 106 -9.70 24.81 -9.64
C ALA A 106 -11.05 24.76 -8.88
N GLU A 107 -12.08 24.10 -9.43
CA GLU A 107 -13.38 24.06 -8.78
C GLU A 107 -13.37 23.15 -7.53
N PRO A 108 -14.22 23.43 -6.53
CA PRO A 108 -14.37 22.55 -5.38
C PRO A 108 -14.81 21.14 -5.77
N PHE A 109 -14.28 20.12 -5.09
CA PHE A 109 -14.70 18.73 -5.27
C PHE A 109 -14.72 17.96 -3.96
N ARG A 110 -15.34 16.77 -3.99
CA ARG A 110 -15.51 15.91 -2.83
C ARG A 110 -14.41 14.85 -2.79
N LEU A 111 -13.78 14.73 -1.63
CA LEU A 111 -12.89 13.63 -1.25
C LEU A 111 -13.71 12.46 -0.68
N SER A 112 -13.03 11.37 -0.31
CA SER A 112 -13.67 10.26 0.38
C SER A 112 -14.35 10.72 1.68
N GLY A 113 -15.44 10.05 2.08
CA GLY A 113 -16.25 10.46 3.23
C GLY A 113 -17.00 11.79 3.05
N GLY A 114 -16.91 12.43 1.88
CA GLY A 114 -17.65 13.65 1.57
C GLY A 114 -17.02 14.94 2.08
N LEU A 115 -15.72 14.99 2.37
CA LEU A 115 -15.06 16.27 2.64
C LEU A 115 -14.95 17.09 1.35
N THR A 116 -15.43 18.34 1.35
CA THR A 116 -15.24 19.24 0.20
C THR A 116 -13.93 20.01 0.35
N VAL A 117 -13.11 20.03 -0.70
CA VAL A 117 -11.87 20.83 -0.76
C VAL A 117 -11.89 21.78 -1.95
N VAL A 118 -11.21 22.92 -1.81
CA VAL A 118 -10.91 23.85 -2.90
C VAL A 118 -9.39 23.80 -3.10
N PRO A 119 -8.88 23.36 -4.26
CA PRO A 119 -7.45 23.25 -4.47
C PRO A 119 -6.80 24.63 -4.61
N ASP A 120 -5.59 24.78 -4.08
CA ASP A 120 -4.80 26.02 -4.19
C ASP A 120 -4.33 26.26 -5.63
N TYR A 121 -3.94 25.18 -6.31
CA TYR A 121 -3.41 25.21 -7.66
C TYR A 121 -3.98 24.12 -8.57
N THR A 122 -3.87 24.37 -9.87
CA THR A 122 -4.05 23.33 -10.89
C THR A 122 -2.70 22.72 -11.27
N PHE A 123 -2.68 21.57 -11.95
CA PHE A 123 -1.45 21.03 -12.54
C PHE A 123 -0.72 22.02 -13.47
N ALA A 124 -1.44 22.98 -14.06
CA ALA A 124 -0.86 24.00 -14.93
C ALA A 124 -0.29 25.21 -14.17
N SER A 125 -0.82 25.51 -12.97
CA SER A 125 -0.46 26.72 -12.20
C SER A 125 0.38 26.44 -10.95
N ALA A 126 0.54 25.17 -10.56
CA ALA A 126 1.29 24.80 -9.37
C ALA A 126 2.77 25.24 -9.47
N PRO A 127 3.33 25.85 -8.42
CA PRO A 127 4.76 26.14 -8.36
C PRO A 127 5.56 24.81 -8.29
N PRO A 128 6.86 24.80 -8.63
CA PRO A 128 7.67 23.58 -8.53
C PRO A 128 7.76 23.07 -7.08
N PRO A 129 7.28 21.85 -6.76
CA PRO A 129 7.44 21.25 -5.44
C PRO A 129 8.85 20.71 -5.21
N LYS A 130 9.21 20.62 -3.94
CA LYS A 130 10.32 19.78 -3.45
C LYS A 130 9.85 18.43 -2.96
N ILE A 131 8.60 18.33 -2.50
CA ILE A 131 7.95 17.08 -2.16
C ILE A 131 6.61 17.00 -2.87
N VAL A 132 6.30 15.83 -3.42
CA VAL A 132 4.96 15.50 -3.92
C VAL A 132 4.37 14.40 -3.05
N VAL A 133 3.13 14.56 -2.62
CA VAL A 133 2.37 13.55 -1.84
C VAL A 133 1.16 13.11 -2.67
N VAL A 134 1.10 11.82 -2.99
CA VAL A 134 0.02 11.20 -3.78
C VAL A 134 -0.79 10.24 -2.89
N PRO A 135 -2.00 10.62 -2.44
CA PRO A 135 -2.87 9.76 -1.65
C PRO A 135 -3.49 8.65 -2.52
N ALA A 136 -4.22 7.71 -1.91
CA ALA A 136 -5.16 6.88 -2.66
C ALA A 136 -6.24 7.75 -3.31
N GLN A 137 -6.69 7.33 -4.49
CA GLN A 137 -7.67 8.02 -5.31
C GLN A 137 -8.69 7.03 -5.87
N GLU A 138 -9.85 7.54 -6.29
CA GLU A 138 -10.83 6.73 -7.01
C GLU A 138 -10.48 6.65 -8.51
N GLY A 139 -10.59 5.46 -9.09
CA GLY A 139 -10.34 5.25 -10.52
C GLY A 139 -8.88 5.41 -10.96
N GLU A 140 -8.67 5.48 -12.27
CA GLU A 140 -7.33 5.67 -12.82
C GLU A 140 -6.90 7.13 -12.77
N ALA A 141 -5.58 7.35 -12.63
CA ALA A 141 -4.99 8.67 -12.74
C ALA A 141 -5.26 9.25 -14.13
N SER A 142 -5.63 10.52 -14.19
CA SER A 142 -5.92 11.15 -15.46
C SER A 142 -4.65 11.30 -16.31
N ALA A 143 -4.80 11.44 -17.63
CA ALA A 143 -3.65 11.72 -18.49
C ALA A 143 -2.93 13.02 -18.10
N ALA A 144 -3.67 14.01 -17.59
CA ALA A 144 -3.12 15.28 -17.11
C ALA A 144 -2.29 15.08 -15.84
N GLU A 145 -2.79 14.28 -14.88
CA GLU A 145 -2.08 13.94 -13.65
C GLU A 145 -0.80 13.14 -13.93
N ILE A 146 -0.89 12.08 -14.74
CA ILE A 146 0.27 11.27 -15.15
C ILE A 146 1.33 12.16 -15.81
N ALA A 147 0.90 13.02 -16.73
CA ALA A 147 1.82 13.91 -17.43
C ALA A 147 2.46 14.94 -16.48
N TRP A 148 1.72 15.45 -15.49
CA TRP A 148 2.25 16.35 -14.47
C TRP A 148 3.26 15.64 -13.59
N LEU A 149 2.95 14.46 -13.04
CA LEU A 149 3.86 13.67 -12.20
C LEU A 149 5.18 13.37 -12.91
N ARG A 150 5.13 12.93 -14.17
CA ARG A 150 6.34 12.65 -14.97
C ARG A 150 7.23 13.87 -15.19
N ARG A 151 6.63 15.06 -15.36
CA ARG A 151 7.39 16.31 -15.52
C ARG A 151 7.94 16.83 -14.20
N THR A 152 7.21 16.62 -13.11
CA THR A 152 7.50 17.22 -11.80
C THR A 152 8.49 16.38 -11.00
N ALA A 153 8.31 15.06 -10.94
CA ALA A 153 9.09 14.16 -10.09
C ALA A 153 10.63 14.32 -10.22
N PRO A 154 11.21 14.49 -11.43
CA PRO A 154 12.65 14.67 -11.58
C PRO A 154 13.22 15.93 -10.90
N GLY A 155 12.39 16.95 -10.62
CA GLY A 155 12.79 18.18 -9.94
C GLY A 155 12.57 18.18 -8.41
N THR A 156 11.92 17.13 -7.90
CA THR A 156 11.64 16.97 -6.47
C THR A 156 12.85 16.39 -5.73
N ASP A 157 12.95 16.65 -4.44
CA ASP A 157 13.85 15.91 -3.57
C ASP A 157 13.25 14.53 -3.25
N LEU A 158 11.92 14.45 -3.19
CA LEU A 158 11.16 13.20 -2.96
C LEU A 158 9.75 13.28 -3.57
N THR A 159 9.32 12.22 -4.25
CA THR A 159 7.90 11.99 -4.55
C THR A 159 7.41 10.80 -3.74
N MET A 160 6.35 10.97 -2.96
CA MET A 160 5.82 9.92 -2.10
C MET A 160 4.35 9.59 -2.39
N SER A 161 3.97 8.34 -2.17
CA SER A 161 2.56 7.92 -2.14
C SER A 161 2.15 7.32 -0.81
N VAL A 162 0.85 7.36 -0.53
CA VAL A 162 0.24 6.67 0.61
C VAL A 162 -0.84 5.72 0.10
N CYS A 163 -0.96 4.54 0.72
CA CYS A 163 -1.99 3.56 0.42
C CYS A 163 -1.97 3.16 -1.07
N ASN A 164 -3.12 3.24 -1.75
CA ASN A 164 -3.25 2.94 -3.17
C ASN A 164 -2.74 4.08 -4.08
N GLY A 165 -2.23 5.19 -3.55
CA GLY A 165 -1.52 6.20 -4.35
C GLY A 165 -0.30 5.63 -5.07
N ALA A 166 0.23 4.49 -4.60
CA ALA A 166 1.28 3.75 -5.31
C ALA A 166 0.85 3.32 -6.72
N PHE A 167 -0.44 3.06 -6.96
CA PHE A 167 -0.96 2.75 -8.30
C PHE A 167 -0.80 3.93 -9.25
N VAL A 168 -1.01 5.16 -8.77
CA VAL A 168 -0.82 6.39 -9.55
C VAL A 168 0.65 6.53 -9.96
N LEU A 169 1.58 6.33 -9.02
CA LEU A 169 3.02 6.35 -9.32
C LEU A 169 3.42 5.24 -10.29
N GLY A 170 2.84 4.04 -10.16
CA GLY A 170 3.04 2.93 -11.10
C GLY A 170 2.49 3.26 -12.50
N GLN A 171 1.30 3.84 -12.62
CA GLN A 171 0.74 4.30 -13.90
C GLN A 171 1.59 5.38 -14.57
N ALA A 172 2.22 6.24 -13.76
CA ALA A 172 3.19 7.22 -14.23
C ALA A 172 4.54 6.59 -14.64
N GLY A 173 4.78 5.30 -14.40
CA GLY A 173 6.06 4.62 -14.66
C GLY A 173 7.16 5.05 -13.70
N LEU A 174 6.81 5.68 -12.58
CA LEU A 174 7.79 6.17 -11.60
C LEU A 174 8.32 5.06 -10.69
N LEU A 175 7.65 3.89 -10.68
CA LEU A 175 8.03 2.74 -9.87
C LEU A 175 8.75 1.63 -10.67
N ASP A 176 8.89 1.76 -11.98
CA ASP A 176 9.47 0.73 -12.84
C ASP A 176 10.87 0.33 -12.36
N GLY A 177 11.06 -0.97 -12.06
CA GLY A 177 12.32 -1.52 -11.56
C GLY A 177 12.67 -1.16 -10.11
N LYS A 178 11.77 -0.50 -9.36
CA LYS A 178 11.98 -0.08 -7.97
C LYS A 178 11.28 -0.99 -6.97
N ALA A 179 11.70 -0.90 -5.70
CA ALA A 179 10.93 -1.46 -4.60
C ALA A 179 9.82 -0.50 -4.17
N ALA A 180 8.64 -1.03 -3.84
CA ALA A 180 7.50 -0.24 -3.36
C ALA A 180 6.63 -1.05 -2.41
N THR A 181 5.75 -0.38 -1.67
CA THR A 181 4.63 -0.98 -0.92
C THR A 181 3.33 -0.24 -1.27
N SER A 182 2.21 -0.79 -0.84
CA SER A 182 0.87 -0.21 -0.99
C SER A 182 -0.03 -0.70 0.15
N HIS A 183 -1.33 -0.42 0.08
CA HIS A 183 -2.27 -0.98 1.04
C HIS A 183 -2.31 -2.52 0.92
N HIS A 184 -2.38 -3.22 2.06
CA HIS A 184 -2.30 -4.68 2.09
C HIS A 184 -3.41 -5.37 1.28
N ASN A 185 -4.64 -4.85 1.33
CA ASN A 185 -5.76 -5.33 0.51
C ASN A 185 -5.53 -5.23 -1.02
N ALA A 186 -4.51 -4.48 -1.46
CA ALA A 186 -4.22 -4.26 -2.87
C ALA A 186 -2.97 -4.98 -3.36
N TYR A 187 -2.29 -5.78 -2.52
CA TYR A 187 -1.00 -6.38 -2.87
C TYR A 187 -1.05 -7.30 -4.09
N ALA A 188 -2.00 -8.25 -4.15
CA ALA A 188 -2.15 -9.12 -5.33
C ALA A 188 -2.39 -8.31 -6.61
N LEU A 189 -3.32 -7.35 -6.54
CA LEU A 189 -3.61 -6.48 -7.66
C LEU A 189 -2.38 -5.65 -8.09
N PHE A 190 -1.63 -5.12 -7.13
CA PHE A 190 -0.47 -4.30 -7.41
C PHE A 190 0.63 -5.12 -8.11
N GLU A 191 0.94 -6.33 -7.59
CA GLU A 191 1.87 -7.27 -8.23
C GLU A 191 1.43 -7.63 -9.66
N ALA A 192 0.13 -7.92 -9.85
CA ALA A 192 -0.43 -8.24 -11.16
C ALA A 192 -0.44 -7.08 -12.16
N THR A 193 -0.52 -5.84 -11.65
CA THR A 193 -0.60 -4.62 -12.48
C THR A 193 0.80 -4.11 -12.84
N PHE A 194 1.75 -4.19 -11.92
CA PHE A 194 3.11 -3.67 -12.06
C PHE A 194 4.14 -4.76 -11.77
N PRO A 195 4.29 -5.78 -12.64
CA PRO A 195 5.16 -6.92 -12.41
C PRO A 195 6.65 -6.56 -12.32
N GLU A 196 7.05 -5.41 -12.89
CA GLU A 196 8.43 -4.89 -12.82
C GLU A 196 8.73 -4.19 -11.47
N VAL A 197 7.73 -4.02 -10.60
CA VAL A 197 7.89 -3.40 -9.28
C VAL A 197 8.12 -4.48 -8.24
N THR A 198 9.19 -4.35 -7.45
CA THR A 198 9.45 -5.26 -6.33
C THR A 198 8.57 -4.89 -5.14
N LEU A 199 7.38 -5.51 -5.04
CA LEU A 199 6.48 -5.27 -3.91
C LEU A 199 7.08 -5.78 -2.58
N ARG A 200 7.15 -4.90 -1.58
CA ARG A 200 7.53 -5.21 -0.19
C ARG A 200 6.29 -5.29 0.69
N ARG A 201 5.69 -6.49 0.72
CA ARG A 201 4.55 -6.79 1.59
C ARG A 201 4.93 -6.61 3.06
N GLY A 202 4.00 -6.08 3.86
CA GLY A 202 4.22 -5.85 5.30
C GLY A 202 5.19 -4.71 5.64
N ALA A 203 5.69 -3.98 4.63
CA ALA A 203 6.41 -2.74 4.88
C ALA A 203 5.41 -1.63 5.26
N ARG A 204 5.74 -0.89 6.31
CA ARG A 204 5.09 0.37 6.69
C ARG A 204 5.32 1.41 5.60
N PHE A 205 6.54 1.53 5.14
CA PHE A 205 6.92 2.29 3.97
C PHE A 205 8.17 1.71 3.33
N VAL A 206 8.40 2.08 2.07
CA VAL A 206 9.61 1.80 1.30
C VAL A 206 10.12 3.13 0.77
N ASP A 207 11.42 3.37 0.88
CA ASP A 207 12.09 4.57 0.39
C ASP A 207 13.23 4.14 -0.55
N ALA A 208 13.10 4.51 -1.83
CA ALA A 208 14.01 4.08 -2.89
C ALA A 208 14.16 5.17 -3.97
N ASP A 209 15.38 5.67 -4.16
CA ASP A 209 15.79 6.47 -5.32
C ASP A 209 14.89 7.70 -5.60
N GLY A 210 14.64 8.52 -4.59
CA GLY A 210 13.81 9.73 -4.70
C GLY A 210 12.31 9.46 -4.78
N ILE A 211 11.89 8.20 -4.68
CA ILE A 211 10.49 7.80 -4.57
C ILE A 211 10.26 7.04 -3.27
N SER A 212 9.22 7.40 -2.52
CA SER A 212 8.79 6.65 -1.35
C SER A 212 7.34 6.19 -1.46
N THR A 213 7.01 5.04 -0.90
CA THR A 213 5.65 4.53 -0.89
C THR A 213 5.31 4.06 0.51
N ALA A 214 4.15 4.43 1.02
CA ALA A 214 3.64 3.97 2.30
C ALA A 214 2.50 2.98 2.11
N GLY A 215 2.34 2.10 3.10
CA GLY A 215 1.19 1.21 3.22
C GLY A 215 -0.11 1.96 3.51
N GLY A 216 -1.06 1.29 4.17
CA GLY A 216 -2.39 1.85 4.38
C GLY A 216 -2.45 3.01 5.38
N LEU A 217 -3.29 4.01 5.06
CA LEU A 217 -3.82 5.05 5.93
C LEU A 217 -2.76 5.70 6.83
N THR A 218 -2.66 5.25 8.08
CA THR A 218 -1.74 5.80 9.09
C THR A 218 -0.26 5.61 8.74
N SER A 219 0.07 4.73 7.78
CA SER A 219 1.44 4.58 7.28
C SER A 219 1.95 5.85 6.59
N GLY A 220 1.06 6.71 6.10
CA GLY A 220 1.44 8.02 5.55
C GLY A 220 2.02 8.95 6.60
N ILE A 221 1.50 8.94 7.83
CA ILE A 221 2.05 9.69 8.97
C ILE A 221 3.47 9.23 9.26
N ASP A 222 3.66 7.90 9.29
CA ASP A 222 4.98 7.33 9.57
C ASP A 222 6.01 7.66 8.49
N LEU A 223 5.62 7.58 7.22
CA LEU A 223 6.50 7.98 6.11
C LEU A 223 6.82 9.48 6.16
N ALA A 224 5.85 10.34 6.50
CA ALA A 224 6.13 11.78 6.65
C ALA A 224 7.13 12.06 7.78
N LEU A 225 7.03 11.38 8.92
CA LEU A 225 8.01 11.50 10.01
C LEU A 225 9.41 11.02 9.59
N HIS A 226 9.48 9.93 8.82
CA HIS A 226 10.73 9.48 8.21
C HIS A 226 11.30 10.54 7.24
N VAL A 227 10.46 11.23 6.46
CA VAL A 227 10.91 12.34 5.60
C VAL A 227 11.45 13.51 6.42
N VAL A 228 10.80 13.88 7.53
CA VAL A 228 11.30 14.90 8.46
C VAL A 228 12.68 14.51 9.00
N GLU A 229 12.86 13.25 9.39
CA GLU A 229 14.16 12.73 9.80
C GLU A 229 15.21 12.83 8.70
N ARG A 230 14.84 12.56 7.45
CA ARG A 230 15.79 12.67 6.33
C ARG A 230 16.27 14.10 6.07
N TYR A 231 15.42 15.10 6.29
CA TYR A 231 15.82 16.50 6.15
C TYR A 231 16.59 17.02 7.38
N PHE A 232 16.11 16.72 8.58
CA PHE A 232 16.52 17.43 9.80
C PHE A 232 17.02 16.52 10.93
N GLY A 233 17.09 15.22 10.69
CA GLY A 233 17.56 14.21 11.64
C GLY A 233 16.48 13.71 12.61
N ARG A 234 16.81 12.61 13.30
CA ARG A 234 15.90 11.89 14.21
C ARG A 234 15.30 12.79 15.29
N ALA A 235 16.09 13.70 15.86
CA ALA A 235 15.64 14.55 16.97
C ALA A 235 14.46 15.45 16.59
N VAL A 236 14.48 16.05 15.39
CA VAL A 236 13.38 16.91 14.90
C VAL A 236 12.14 16.06 14.60
N ALA A 237 12.31 14.86 14.05
CA ALA A 237 11.19 13.94 13.84
C ALA A 237 10.57 13.47 15.16
N GLU A 238 11.36 13.16 16.19
CA GLU A 238 10.86 12.80 17.53
C GLU A 238 10.12 13.95 18.20
N GLN A 239 10.65 15.18 18.09
CA GLN A 239 9.96 16.38 18.58
C GLN A 239 8.63 16.60 17.85
N THR A 240 8.61 16.43 16.53
CA THR A 240 7.38 16.56 15.73
C THR A 240 6.34 15.52 16.15
N ALA A 241 6.74 14.25 16.28
CA ALA A 241 5.85 13.19 16.77
C ALA A 241 5.32 13.49 18.19
N THR A 242 6.17 14.03 19.07
CA THR A 242 5.78 14.42 20.43
C THR A 242 4.75 15.55 20.43
N LEU A 243 4.95 16.57 19.60
CA LEU A 243 4.01 17.70 19.46
C LEU A 243 2.65 17.26 18.93
N LEU A 244 2.62 16.26 18.06
CA LEU A 244 1.39 15.66 17.53
C LEU A 244 0.74 14.66 18.48
N GLU A 245 1.34 14.39 19.64
CA GLU A 245 0.97 13.28 20.54
C GLU A 245 0.92 11.90 19.82
N TYR A 246 1.73 11.76 18.76
CA TYR A 246 1.76 10.56 17.94
C TYR A 246 2.64 9.47 18.57
N GLN A 247 2.02 8.45 19.14
CA GLN A 247 2.71 7.35 19.83
C GLN A 247 3.15 6.20 18.90
N GLY A 248 2.74 6.22 17.64
CA GLY A 248 3.14 5.20 16.66
C GLY A 248 4.65 5.15 16.47
N GLN A 249 5.21 3.94 16.34
CA GLN A 249 6.65 3.72 16.15
C GLN A 249 7.00 3.22 14.74
N GLY A 250 6.02 3.14 13.82
CA GLY A 250 6.23 2.59 12.48
C GLY A 250 7.23 3.38 11.64
N TRP A 251 7.37 4.68 11.91
CA TRP A 251 8.39 5.55 11.32
C TRP A 251 9.83 5.24 11.77
N LYS A 252 10.00 4.49 12.86
CA LYS A 252 11.31 4.02 13.35
C LYS A 252 11.69 2.66 12.78
N ASP A 253 10.71 1.86 12.39
CA ASP A 253 10.89 0.56 11.78
C ASP A 253 9.97 0.39 10.56
N SER A 254 10.54 0.57 9.38
CA SER A 254 9.83 0.42 8.11
C SER A 254 9.21 -0.97 7.90
N ALA A 255 9.63 -2.01 8.64
CA ALA A 255 9.08 -3.36 8.54
C ALA A 255 7.95 -3.65 9.56
N SER A 256 7.49 -2.65 10.32
CA SER A 256 6.59 -2.85 11.47
C SER A 256 5.16 -3.30 11.12
N ASN A 257 4.82 -3.47 9.84
CA ASN A 257 3.52 -3.98 9.37
C ASN A 257 3.58 -5.50 9.06
N ALA A 258 4.44 -6.25 9.76
CA ALA A 258 4.74 -7.66 9.49
C ALA A 258 3.51 -8.60 9.46
N ALA A 259 2.41 -8.24 10.12
CA ALA A 259 1.14 -8.98 10.04
C ALA A 259 0.62 -9.16 8.59
N PHE A 260 1.03 -8.27 7.68
CA PHE A 260 0.65 -8.29 6.26
C PHE A 260 1.78 -8.73 5.34
N ALA A 261 2.89 -9.26 5.87
CA ALA A 261 4.04 -9.66 5.07
C ALA A 261 3.78 -10.96 4.27
N ALA A 262 3.04 -11.90 4.85
CA ALA A 262 2.75 -13.19 4.24
C ALA A 262 1.53 -13.12 3.30
N LYS A 263 1.59 -13.85 2.17
CA LYS A 263 0.41 -14.10 1.33
C LYS A 263 -0.60 -14.94 2.12
N PRO A 264 -1.87 -14.51 2.21
CA PRO A 264 -2.91 -15.34 2.81
C PRO A 264 -3.08 -16.67 2.04
N VAL A 265 -3.28 -17.76 2.76
CA VAL A 265 -3.56 -19.07 2.17
C VAL A 265 -5.08 -19.27 2.14
N SER A 266 -5.62 -19.57 0.95
CA SER A 266 -7.03 -19.92 0.78
C SER A 266 -7.26 -21.36 1.22
N THR A 267 -8.30 -21.60 2.04
CA THR A 267 -8.75 -22.94 2.44
C THR A 267 -10.23 -23.13 2.09
N PRO A 268 -10.73 -24.38 2.02
CA PRO A 268 -12.16 -24.63 1.78
C PRO A 268 -13.08 -23.93 2.79
N ASP A 269 -12.69 -23.82 4.06
CA ASP A 269 -13.49 -23.18 5.11
C ASP A 269 -13.27 -21.66 5.19
N ARG A 270 -12.17 -21.15 4.63
CA ARG A 270 -11.83 -19.72 4.64
C ARG A 270 -11.29 -19.30 3.26
N PRO A 271 -12.16 -19.22 2.24
CA PRO A 271 -11.75 -18.83 0.92
C PRO A 271 -11.19 -17.41 0.91
N ILE A 272 -10.12 -17.23 0.16
CA ILE A 272 -9.49 -15.93 -0.06
C ILE A 272 -9.77 -15.50 -1.49
N CYS A 273 -10.21 -14.25 -1.66
CA CYS A 273 -10.43 -13.67 -2.98
C CYS A 273 -9.09 -13.58 -3.73
N PRO A 274 -8.94 -14.14 -4.95
CA PRO A 274 -7.66 -14.15 -5.65
C PRO A 274 -7.21 -12.76 -6.14
N VAL A 275 -8.12 -11.77 -6.16
CA VAL A 275 -7.83 -10.41 -6.67
C VAL A 275 -7.34 -9.48 -5.57
N CYS A 276 -7.99 -9.49 -4.40
CA CYS A 276 -7.68 -8.56 -3.30
C CYS A 276 -7.13 -9.27 -2.04
N GLU A 277 -7.03 -10.60 -2.07
CA GLU A 277 -6.57 -11.43 -0.95
C GLU A 277 -7.38 -11.27 0.35
N MET A 278 -8.59 -10.72 0.28
CA MET A 278 -9.50 -10.62 1.40
C MET A 278 -10.23 -11.94 1.66
N PRO A 279 -10.52 -12.28 2.94
CA PRO A 279 -11.47 -13.33 3.26
C PRO A 279 -12.80 -13.11 2.55
N VAL A 280 -13.34 -14.18 1.97
CA VAL A 280 -14.64 -14.19 1.33
C VAL A 280 -15.65 -14.80 2.30
N ASP A 281 -16.72 -14.06 2.55
CA ASP A 281 -17.91 -14.61 3.18
C ASP A 281 -18.60 -15.58 2.22
N GLN A 282 -18.71 -16.84 2.61
CA GLN A 282 -19.23 -17.91 1.76
C GLN A 282 -20.71 -17.73 1.42
N ASP A 283 -21.50 -17.11 2.32
CA ASP A 283 -22.94 -16.95 2.12
C ASP A 283 -23.25 -15.89 1.05
N THR A 284 -22.32 -14.95 0.83
CA THR A 284 -22.46 -13.83 -0.11
C THR A 284 -21.46 -13.88 -1.25
N ALA A 285 -20.66 -14.94 -1.32
CA ALA A 285 -19.61 -15.12 -2.30
C ALA A 285 -20.15 -15.13 -3.73
N LEU A 286 -19.44 -14.44 -4.61
CA LEU A 286 -19.60 -14.69 -6.05
C LEU A 286 -18.60 -15.75 -6.47
N HIS A 287 -18.98 -16.59 -7.42
CA HIS A 287 -18.16 -17.73 -7.87
C HIS A 287 -17.81 -17.63 -9.35
N GLY A 288 -16.66 -18.16 -9.71
CA GLY A 288 -16.20 -18.29 -11.09
C GLY A 288 -15.27 -19.49 -11.24
N THR A 289 -15.04 -19.93 -12.47
CA THR A 289 -14.19 -21.08 -12.76
C THR A 289 -13.14 -20.69 -13.79
N PHE A 290 -11.90 -21.09 -13.56
CA PHE A 290 -10.81 -20.93 -14.53
C PHE A 290 -9.89 -22.15 -14.47
N HIS A 291 -9.54 -22.71 -15.64
CA HIS A 291 -8.80 -23.98 -15.76
C HIS A 291 -9.32 -25.14 -14.87
N GLY A 292 -10.65 -25.22 -14.68
CA GLY A 292 -11.28 -26.26 -13.85
C GLY A 292 -11.17 -26.05 -12.34
N HIS A 293 -10.57 -24.94 -11.90
CA HIS A 293 -10.56 -24.51 -10.50
C HIS A 293 -11.68 -23.51 -10.24
N GLU A 294 -12.35 -23.67 -9.10
CA GLU A 294 -13.37 -22.73 -8.62
C GLU A 294 -12.72 -21.63 -7.76
N TYR A 295 -13.15 -20.39 -7.97
CA TYR A 295 -12.69 -19.21 -7.25
C TYR A 295 -13.88 -18.46 -6.66
N ALA A 296 -13.72 -17.99 -5.42
CA ALA A 296 -14.69 -17.17 -4.72
C ALA A 296 -14.22 -15.70 -4.65
N PHE A 297 -15.14 -14.74 -4.74
CA PHE A 297 -14.83 -13.31 -4.83
C PHE A 297 -15.59 -12.48 -3.79
N CYS A 298 -14.91 -11.51 -3.13
CA CYS A 298 -15.54 -10.61 -2.13
C CYS A 298 -16.57 -9.64 -2.74
N SER A 299 -16.49 -9.38 -4.04
CA SER A 299 -17.35 -8.40 -4.72
C SER A 299 -17.46 -8.66 -6.21
N ALA A 300 -18.50 -8.07 -6.81
CA ALA A 300 -18.74 -8.11 -8.25
C ALA A 300 -17.57 -7.51 -9.05
N SER A 301 -16.93 -6.49 -8.50
CA SER A 301 -15.78 -5.83 -9.10
C SER A 301 -14.51 -6.69 -9.03
N CYS A 302 -14.27 -7.42 -7.94
CA CYS A 302 -13.20 -8.43 -7.91
C CYS A 302 -13.46 -9.53 -8.93
N LYS A 303 -14.70 -10.03 -9.03
CA LYS A 303 -15.04 -11.04 -10.05
C LYS A 303 -14.81 -10.51 -11.46
N ALA A 304 -15.27 -9.30 -11.77
CA ALA A 304 -15.12 -8.71 -13.09
C ALA A 304 -13.66 -8.47 -13.48
N ALA A 305 -12.81 -8.09 -12.51
CA ALA A 305 -11.37 -7.97 -12.71
C ALA A 305 -10.72 -9.33 -13.03
N PHE A 306 -11.11 -10.37 -12.28
CA PHE A 306 -10.65 -11.74 -12.54
C PHE A 306 -11.09 -12.23 -13.92
N ASP A 307 -12.36 -12.10 -14.27
CA ASP A 307 -12.90 -12.57 -15.56
C ASP A 307 -12.20 -11.93 -16.77
N LYS A 308 -11.65 -10.71 -16.61
CA LYS A 308 -10.96 -9.97 -17.68
C LYS A 308 -9.53 -10.43 -17.92
N ALA A 309 -8.84 -10.91 -16.88
CA ALA A 309 -7.44 -11.32 -16.96
C ALA A 309 -7.14 -12.41 -15.91
N PRO A 310 -7.81 -13.58 -15.99
CA PRO A 310 -7.78 -14.59 -14.93
C PRO A 310 -6.37 -15.16 -14.71
N GLU A 311 -5.57 -15.28 -15.77
CA GLU A 311 -4.15 -15.66 -15.71
C GLU A 311 -3.27 -14.77 -14.82
N ARG A 312 -3.70 -13.54 -14.49
CA ARG A 312 -2.95 -12.65 -13.57
C ARG A 312 -3.19 -12.92 -12.10
N PHE A 313 -4.30 -13.57 -11.77
CA PHE A 313 -4.79 -13.73 -10.39
C PHE A 313 -4.90 -15.19 -9.99
N ALA A 314 -5.14 -16.08 -10.96
CA ALA A 314 -5.18 -17.50 -10.73
C ALA A 314 -3.82 -17.96 -10.19
N GLN A 315 -3.82 -18.51 -8.98
CA GLN A 315 -2.67 -19.24 -8.48
C GLN A 315 -2.52 -20.50 -9.35
N GLU A 316 -1.38 -20.64 -10.04
CA GLU A 316 -1.05 -21.93 -10.65
C GLU A 316 -1.02 -22.98 -9.54
N ALA A 317 -1.80 -24.05 -9.70
CA ALA A 317 -1.82 -25.14 -8.75
C ALA A 317 -0.41 -25.72 -8.65
N SER A 318 0.24 -25.54 -7.50
CA SER A 318 1.40 -26.36 -7.15
C SER A 318 0.93 -27.82 -7.19
N PRO A 319 1.60 -28.73 -7.93
CA PRO A 319 1.15 -30.11 -8.01
C PRO A 319 1.11 -30.68 -6.60
N ALA A 320 -0.08 -31.11 -6.17
CA ALA A 320 -0.27 -31.78 -4.89
C ALA A 320 0.77 -32.90 -4.74
N ALA A 321 1.52 -32.87 -3.64
CA ALA A 321 2.45 -33.95 -3.32
C ALA A 321 1.70 -35.29 -3.35
N PRO A 322 2.25 -36.35 -3.98
CA PRO A 322 1.55 -37.62 -4.13
C PRO A 322 1.22 -38.19 -2.74
N GLY A 323 -0.03 -38.62 -2.60
CA GLY A 323 -0.70 -38.93 -1.34
C GLY A 323 0.00 -39.97 -0.47
N ALA A 324 -0.17 -39.79 0.85
CA ALA A 324 0.18 -40.79 1.84
C ALA A 324 -0.64 -42.09 1.63
N PRO A 325 -0.08 -43.29 1.90
CA PRO A 325 -0.79 -44.54 1.70
C PRO A 325 -1.89 -44.75 2.75
N ASP A 326 -3.00 -45.32 2.29
CA ASP A 326 -4.14 -45.83 3.06
C ASP A 326 -3.69 -46.85 4.14
N PRO A 327 -4.08 -46.69 5.43
CA PRO A 327 -3.67 -47.59 6.51
C PRO A 327 -4.55 -48.86 6.64
N SER A 328 -5.20 -49.33 5.58
CA SER A 328 -6.05 -50.53 5.61
C SER A 328 -5.47 -51.71 4.84
N GLY A 329 -4.27 -52.16 5.24
CA GLY A 329 -3.63 -53.37 4.71
C GLY A 329 -3.25 -54.36 5.81
N GLN A 330 -4.23 -54.98 6.49
CA GLN A 330 -3.96 -56.13 7.35
C GLN A 330 -3.61 -57.36 6.48
N GLY A 331 -2.31 -57.53 6.22
CA GLY A 331 -1.73 -58.75 5.68
C GLY A 331 -1.43 -59.75 6.78
N THR A 332 -2.10 -60.90 6.74
CA THR A 332 -1.93 -62.07 7.60
C THR A 332 -0.51 -62.65 7.51
N VAL A 333 0.18 -62.75 8.65
CA VAL A 333 1.50 -63.42 8.76
C VAL A 333 1.28 -64.89 9.09
N ALA A 334 1.69 -65.79 8.19
CA ALA A 334 1.86 -67.21 8.48
C ALA A 334 3.25 -67.46 9.11
N PRO A 335 3.38 -68.34 10.12
CA PRO A 335 4.66 -68.56 10.79
C PRO A 335 5.55 -69.53 10.00
N SER A 336 6.77 -69.09 9.71
CA SER A 336 7.85 -69.92 9.19
C SER A 336 8.33 -70.92 10.25
N ARG A 337 8.22 -72.21 9.95
CA ARG A 337 9.05 -73.26 10.57
C ARG A 337 10.42 -73.27 9.89
N GLN A 338 11.48 -73.40 10.67
CA GLN A 338 12.75 -74.03 10.27
C GLN A 338 13.46 -74.56 11.54
N PRO A 339 14.46 -75.45 11.39
CA PRO A 339 14.47 -76.82 11.91
C PRO A 339 14.84 -77.00 13.37
#